data_AF-A0A6A4TGM3-F1
#
_entry.id   AF-A0A6A4TGM3-F1
#
_cell.length_a   1.000
_cell.length_b   1.000
_cell.length_c   1.000
_cell.angle_alpha   90.00
_cell.angle_beta   90.00
_cell.angle_gamma   90.00
#
_symmetry.space_group_name_H-M   'P 1'
#
loop_
_entity.id
_entity.type
_entity.pdbx_description
1 polymer ?
#
loop_
_entity_poly.entity_id
_entity_poly.type
_entity_poly.pdbx_seq_one_letter_code
_entity_poly.pdbx_strand_id
1 'polypeptide(L)'
;MSQGAGGTNVGRCVDFFAPGDDIVSASSDCSTCFTTRGGTSQAAAHAAGVAAVILSSNQNVSPVQVLQTMLRYSISNTINLLSLSDTHRLVTPNLVAAMPPADSPANGELLCRSVWSERSGVAGTDVAISRCRRGEEMMGCSSYAPDGVGVGETIATHSEWMECVAYNGARGRGVYAVARCCVTGGLRCQARASPEPGRDAECVDRQHHLTGCTSWSPAEVSSNSRPHLGDRKRCAAKDGVTSHAVCCQAPSLECRLLENISADEDGCRCLRLSSAVMSLTPEYTSTSIIHV
;
A
#
# COMPACT_ATOMS: atom_id res chain seq x y z
N MET A 1 23.00 -3.98 -5.61
CA MET A 1 22.14 -4.12 -6.80
C MET A 1 22.75 -3.32 -7.94
N SER A 2 23.10 -3.94 -9.06
CA SER A 2 23.55 -3.21 -10.25
C SER A 2 22.32 -2.57 -10.94
N GLN A 3 22.40 -1.30 -11.32
CA GLN A 3 21.38 -0.60 -12.13
C GLN A 3 21.98 -0.34 -13.53
N GLY A 4 21.27 -0.72 -14.60
CA GLY A 4 21.72 -0.51 -16.00
C GLY A 4 21.48 -1.72 -16.91
N ALA A 5 22.07 -1.72 -18.11
CA ALA A 5 22.06 -2.86 -19.03
C ALA A 5 22.76 -4.08 -18.38
N GLY A 6 21.99 -4.90 -17.66
CA GLY A 6 22.47 -6.02 -16.83
C GLY A 6 21.99 -6.00 -15.37
N GLY A 7 21.24 -4.98 -14.95
CA GLY A 7 20.70 -4.83 -13.59
C GLY A 7 19.21 -5.15 -13.45
N THR A 8 18.71 -5.19 -12.21
CA THR A 8 17.26 -5.32 -11.93
C THR A 8 16.56 -3.97 -12.03
N ASN A 9 15.32 -3.95 -12.53
CA ASN A 9 14.48 -2.75 -12.50
C ASN A 9 13.94 -2.50 -11.09
N VAL A 10 13.67 -1.23 -10.78
CA VAL A 10 13.17 -0.78 -9.47
C VAL A 10 12.03 0.22 -9.64
N GLY A 11 11.38 0.60 -8.54
CA GLY A 11 10.33 1.61 -8.49
C GLY A 11 8.93 1.05 -8.27
N ARG A 12 7.93 1.95 -8.26
CA ARG A 12 6.53 1.68 -7.89
C ARG A 12 5.81 0.61 -8.71
N CYS A 13 6.33 0.29 -9.90
CA CYS A 13 5.73 -0.69 -10.80
C CYS A 13 6.19 -2.13 -10.49
N VAL A 14 7.25 -2.28 -9.70
CA VAL A 14 7.69 -3.58 -9.20
C VAL A 14 6.81 -3.94 -8.01
N ASP A 15 6.22 -5.14 -8.02
CA ASP A 15 5.38 -5.61 -6.91
C ASP A 15 6.23 -6.17 -5.75
N PHE A 16 7.25 -6.98 -6.07
CA PHE A 16 8.23 -7.56 -5.14
C PHE A 16 9.42 -8.14 -5.94
N PHE A 17 10.49 -8.54 -5.24
CA PHE A 17 11.68 -9.17 -5.80
C PHE A 17 11.68 -10.68 -5.54
N ALA A 18 12.49 -11.44 -6.26
CA ALA A 18 12.65 -12.89 -6.04
C ALA A 18 14.07 -13.32 -6.43
N PRO A 19 14.53 -14.52 -6.03
CA PRO A 19 15.82 -15.05 -6.44
C PRO A 19 15.96 -15.08 -7.97
N GLY A 20 16.98 -14.38 -8.48
CA GLY A 20 17.16 -14.18 -9.90
C GLY A 20 18.62 -14.06 -10.33
N ASP A 21 19.58 -14.36 -9.47
CA ASP A 21 21.00 -14.37 -9.80
C ASP A 21 21.62 -15.70 -9.37
N ASP A 22 22.59 -16.19 -10.13
CA ASP A 22 23.21 -17.51 -9.96
C ASP A 22 22.19 -18.67 -9.76
N ILE A 23 21.12 -18.67 -10.55
CA ILE A 23 20.05 -19.68 -10.47
C ILE A 23 20.40 -20.90 -11.32
N VAL A 24 20.57 -22.04 -10.66
CA VAL A 24 20.73 -23.34 -11.30
C VAL A 24 19.41 -23.78 -11.92
N SER A 25 19.43 -24.13 -13.20
CA SER A 25 18.26 -24.53 -13.98
C SER A 25 18.60 -25.65 -14.98
N ALA A 26 17.59 -26.31 -15.53
CA ALA A 26 17.80 -27.31 -16.58
C ALA A 26 18.44 -26.68 -17.82
N SER A 27 19.46 -27.34 -18.38
CA SER A 27 20.07 -26.93 -19.65
C SER A 27 19.42 -27.64 -20.83
N SER A 28 19.33 -26.96 -21.96
CA SER A 28 18.92 -27.56 -23.25
C SER A 28 20.00 -28.47 -23.86
N ASP A 29 21.22 -28.48 -23.32
CA ASP A 29 22.34 -29.24 -23.89
C ASP A 29 22.16 -30.76 -23.79
N CYS A 30 21.50 -31.24 -22.72
CA CYS A 30 21.15 -32.65 -22.55
C CYS A 30 20.04 -32.85 -21.49
N SER A 31 19.43 -34.04 -21.47
CA SER A 31 18.29 -34.40 -20.59
C SER A 31 18.55 -34.37 -19.08
N THR A 32 19.81 -34.36 -18.66
CA THR A 32 20.23 -34.34 -17.24
C THR A 32 21.22 -33.21 -16.96
N CYS A 33 21.35 -32.26 -17.89
CA CYS A 33 22.31 -31.18 -17.80
C CYS A 33 21.70 -29.99 -17.04
N PHE A 34 22.57 -29.26 -16.32
CA PHE A 34 22.20 -28.05 -15.61
C PHE A 34 23.04 -26.87 -16.12
N THR A 35 22.49 -25.67 -16.02
CA THR A 35 23.16 -24.40 -16.33
C THR A 35 22.78 -23.35 -15.28
N THR A 36 23.70 -22.43 -15.00
CA THR A 36 23.49 -21.32 -14.08
C THR A 36 23.25 -20.04 -14.87
N ARG A 37 22.16 -19.33 -14.59
CA ARG A 37 21.82 -18.06 -15.25
C ARG A 37 21.27 -17.05 -14.24
N GLY A 38 21.44 -15.78 -14.55
CA GLY A 38 20.84 -14.65 -13.85
C GLY A 38 19.92 -13.83 -14.75
N GLY A 39 18.95 -13.15 -14.15
CA GLY A 39 17.99 -12.29 -14.81
C GLY A 39 16.66 -12.18 -14.08
N THR A 40 15.91 -11.12 -14.38
CA THR A 40 14.54 -10.94 -13.88
C THR A 40 13.59 -12.02 -14.40
N SER A 41 13.93 -12.71 -15.50
CA SER A 41 13.21 -13.89 -15.99
C SER A 41 13.26 -15.06 -15.00
N GLN A 42 14.40 -15.30 -14.36
CA GLN A 42 14.55 -16.33 -13.31
C GLN A 42 13.77 -15.95 -12.05
N ALA A 43 13.79 -14.66 -11.67
CA ALA A 43 12.97 -14.14 -10.58
C ALA A 43 11.47 -14.31 -10.86
N ALA A 44 11.02 -14.02 -12.09
CA ALA A 44 9.64 -14.21 -12.51
C ALA A 44 9.22 -15.70 -12.47
N ALA A 45 10.13 -16.62 -12.81
CA ALA A 45 9.87 -18.06 -12.70
C ALA A 45 9.64 -18.50 -11.24
N HIS A 46 10.43 -17.98 -10.29
CA HIS A 46 10.19 -18.21 -8.86
C HIS A 46 8.82 -17.68 -8.41
N ALA A 47 8.48 -16.44 -8.80
CA ALA A 47 7.18 -15.85 -8.51
C ALA A 47 6.02 -16.70 -9.08
N ALA A 48 6.16 -17.18 -10.32
CA ALA A 48 5.17 -18.07 -10.94
C ALA A 48 5.03 -19.41 -10.19
N GLY A 49 6.13 -19.98 -9.71
CA GLY A 49 6.11 -21.18 -8.87
C GLY A 49 5.34 -20.97 -7.55
N VAL A 50 5.59 -19.87 -6.86
CA VAL A 50 4.85 -19.51 -5.64
C VAL A 50 3.36 -19.32 -5.93
N ALA A 51 3.01 -18.62 -7.01
CA ALA A 51 1.63 -18.44 -7.44
C ALA A 51 0.94 -19.78 -7.76
N ALA A 52 1.65 -20.71 -8.39
CA ALA A 52 1.13 -22.05 -8.68
C ALA A 52 0.83 -22.86 -7.41
N VAL A 53 1.65 -22.72 -6.36
CA VAL A 53 1.39 -23.36 -5.06
C VAL A 53 0.17 -22.76 -4.36
N ILE A 54 0.00 -21.43 -4.41
CA ILE A 54 -1.20 -20.77 -3.88
C ILE A 54 -2.45 -21.31 -4.60
N LEU A 55 -2.41 -21.36 -5.94
CA LEU A 55 -3.52 -21.84 -6.76
C LEU A 55 -3.80 -23.34 -6.59
N SER A 56 -2.78 -24.16 -6.32
CA SER A 56 -2.98 -25.59 -6.09
C SER A 56 -3.73 -25.86 -4.78
N SER A 57 -3.53 -25.00 -3.77
CA SER A 57 -4.25 -25.07 -2.50
C SER A 57 -5.71 -24.59 -2.60
N ASN A 58 -5.99 -23.60 -3.46
CA ASN A 58 -7.33 -23.06 -3.67
C ASN A 58 -7.48 -22.52 -5.10
N GLN A 59 -8.23 -23.21 -5.94
CA GLN A 59 -8.39 -22.86 -7.36
C GLN A 59 -9.37 -21.69 -7.60
N ASN A 60 -10.11 -21.26 -6.58
CA ASN A 60 -11.13 -20.20 -6.70
C ASN A 60 -10.61 -18.81 -6.32
N VAL A 61 -9.33 -18.66 -6.00
CA VAL A 61 -8.74 -17.35 -5.67
C VAL A 61 -8.57 -16.48 -6.93
N SER A 62 -8.92 -15.20 -6.82
CA SER A 62 -8.72 -14.25 -7.91
C SER A 62 -7.24 -13.87 -8.07
N PRO A 63 -6.80 -13.37 -9.24
CA PRO A 63 -5.41 -12.92 -9.43
C PRO A 63 -4.95 -11.86 -8.42
N VAL A 64 -5.85 -10.98 -7.98
CA VAL A 64 -5.57 -9.97 -6.95
C VAL A 64 -5.35 -10.61 -5.58
N GLN A 65 -6.15 -11.63 -5.24
CA GLN A 65 -5.95 -12.37 -4.00
C GLN A 65 -4.62 -13.11 -4.02
N VAL A 66 -4.24 -13.76 -5.14
CA VAL A 66 -2.92 -14.40 -5.28
C VAL A 66 -1.80 -13.39 -5.04
N LEU A 67 -1.82 -12.24 -5.71
CA LEU A 67 -0.81 -11.21 -5.54
C LEU A 67 -0.73 -10.73 -4.08
N GLN A 68 -1.86 -10.42 -3.46
CA GLN A 68 -1.92 -9.92 -2.09
C GLN A 68 -1.41 -10.98 -1.09
N THR A 69 -1.71 -12.26 -1.32
CA THR A 69 -1.15 -13.38 -0.56
C THR A 69 0.37 -13.46 -0.72
N MET A 70 0.89 -13.33 -1.94
CA MET A 70 2.34 -13.32 -2.19
C MET A 70 3.03 -12.15 -1.48
N LEU A 71 2.45 -10.95 -1.54
CA LEU A 71 2.97 -9.77 -0.84
C LEU A 71 2.96 -9.96 0.68
N ARG A 72 1.90 -10.56 1.22
CA ARG A 72 1.75 -10.84 2.66
C ARG A 72 2.83 -11.78 3.20
N TYR A 73 3.14 -12.84 2.46
CA TYR A 73 4.13 -13.83 2.88
C TYR A 73 5.54 -13.53 2.42
N SER A 74 5.75 -12.44 1.67
CA SER A 74 7.08 -12.01 1.27
C SER A 74 7.92 -11.63 2.48
N ILE A 75 9.21 -11.95 2.42
CA ILE A 75 10.20 -11.51 3.39
C ILE A 75 10.40 -10.01 3.20
N SER A 76 10.17 -9.25 4.27
CA SER A 76 10.23 -7.78 4.24
C SER A 76 11.57 -7.26 4.75
N ASN A 77 11.98 -6.08 4.27
CA ASN A 77 13.12 -5.30 4.80
C ASN A 77 14.49 -5.99 4.75
N THR A 78 14.71 -6.91 3.82
CA THR A 78 16.00 -7.61 3.66
C THR A 78 16.86 -7.08 2.52
N ILE A 79 16.29 -6.29 1.60
CA ILE A 79 17.03 -5.74 0.47
C ILE A 79 17.70 -4.43 0.87
N ASN A 80 19.00 -4.31 0.61
CA ASN A 80 19.71 -3.04 0.75
C ASN A 80 19.39 -2.11 -0.44
N LEU A 81 18.50 -1.15 -0.20
CA LEU A 81 18.07 -0.15 -1.18
C LEU A 81 18.90 1.15 -1.15
N LEU A 82 19.98 1.23 -0.35
CA LEU A 82 20.77 2.45 -0.19
C LEU A 82 21.48 2.91 -1.48
N SER A 83 21.68 1.99 -2.42
CA SER A 83 22.25 2.31 -3.73
C SER A 83 21.25 2.93 -4.71
N LEU A 84 19.97 3.04 -4.33
CA LEU A 84 18.95 3.69 -5.13
C LEU A 84 18.90 5.19 -4.80
N SER A 85 18.46 6.01 -5.75
CA SER A 85 18.08 7.39 -5.46
C SER A 85 16.97 7.42 -4.41
N ASP A 86 16.88 8.50 -3.63
CA ASP A 86 15.81 8.64 -2.62
C ASP A 86 14.41 8.48 -3.22
N THR A 87 14.22 8.97 -4.44
CA THR A 87 12.95 8.87 -5.17
C THR A 87 12.59 7.43 -5.51
N HIS A 88 13.54 6.61 -5.95
CA HIS A 88 13.30 5.19 -6.22
C HIS A 88 13.24 4.37 -4.95
N ARG A 89 14.10 4.65 -3.96
CA ARG A 89 14.12 3.96 -2.67
C ARG A 89 12.78 4.02 -1.96
N LEU A 90 12.14 5.18 -1.96
CA LEU A 90 10.84 5.41 -1.33
C LEU A 90 9.73 4.52 -1.89
N VAL A 91 9.68 4.38 -3.22
CA VAL A 91 8.56 3.73 -3.92
C VAL A 91 8.86 2.29 -4.34
N THR A 92 10.09 1.81 -4.16
CA THR A 92 10.47 0.42 -4.44
C THR A 92 10.11 -0.44 -3.24
N PRO A 93 9.31 -1.51 -3.40
CA PRO A 93 8.97 -2.39 -2.30
C PRO A 93 10.21 -3.13 -1.80
N ASN A 94 10.38 -3.20 -0.48
CA ASN A 94 11.43 -4.04 0.13
C ASN A 94 10.85 -5.41 0.50
N LEU A 95 10.48 -6.17 -0.54
CA LEU A 95 9.81 -7.46 -0.43
C LEU A 95 10.52 -8.50 -1.29
N VAL A 96 10.81 -9.68 -0.72
CA VAL A 96 11.35 -10.84 -1.43
C VAL A 96 10.36 -11.98 -1.35
N ALA A 97 10.02 -12.57 -2.51
CA ALA A 97 9.09 -13.68 -2.62
C ALA A 97 9.51 -14.84 -1.71
N ALA A 98 8.54 -15.39 -1.01
CA ALA A 98 8.71 -16.58 -0.19
C ALA A 98 7.49 -17.49 -0.33
N MET A 99 7.70 -18.76 0.03
CA MET A 99 6.62 -19.74 0.04
C MET A 99 5.66 -19.46 1.20
N PRO A 100 4.34 -19.43 0.95
CA PRO A 100 3.36 -19.34 2.03
C PRO A 100 3.44 -20.62 2.91
N PRO A 101 3.17 -20.51 4.22
CA PRO A 101 3.04 -21.67 5.09
C PRO A 101 1.93 -22.61 4.62
N ALA A 102 2.11 -23.92 4.77
CA ALA A 102 1.18 -24.96 4.30
C ALA A 102 -0.24 -24.81 4.88
N ASP A 103 -0.37 -24.30 6.11
CA ASP A 103 -1.64 -24.14 6.83
C ASP A 103 -2.25 -22.73 6.68
N SER A 104 -1.79 -21.95 5.70
CA SER A 104 -2.27 -20.57 5.50
C SER A 104 -3.75 -20.57 5.11
N PRO A 105 -4.64 -19.89 5.86
CA PRO A 105 -6.04 -19.84 5.51
C PRO A 105 -6.23 -19.05 4.22
N ALA A 106 -6.47 -19.76 3.11
CA ALA A 106 -6.70 -19.13 1.80
C ALA A 106 -7.99 -18.28 1.75
N ASN A 107 -8.85 -18.35 2.76
CA ASN A 107 -10.17 -17.74 2.74
C ASN A 107 -10.40 -16.73 3.86
N GLY A 108 -10.61 -15.48 3.46
CA GLY A 108 -11.27 -14.46 4.26
C GLY A 108 -10.39 -13.72 5.26
N GLU A 109 -9.06 -13.73 5.09
CA GLU A 109 -8.20 -12.70 5.68
C GLU A 109 -8.42 -11.37 4.93
N LEU A 110 -8.22 -10.25 5.64
CA LEU A 110 -8.17 -8.93 5.00
C LEU A 110 -6.73 -8.70 4.54
N LEU A 111 -6.50 -8.75 3.24
CA LEU A 111 -5.18 -8.52 2.65
C LEU A 111 -5.13 -7.11 2.10
N CYS A 112 -4.06 -6.38 2.40
CA CYS A 112 -3.92 -4.98 2.04
C CYS A 112 -2.50 -4.66 1.58
N ARG A 113 -2.39 -3.79 0.57
CA ARG A 113 -1.13 -3.22 0.10
C ARG A 113 -1.25 -1.71 -0.11
N SER A 114 -0.11 -1.04 -0.13
CA SER A 114 -0.03 0.38 -0.45
C SER A 114 0.30 0.55 -1.94
N VAL A 115 -0.40 1.45 -2.61
CA VAL A 115 -0.22 1.73 -4.04
C VAL A 115 0.22 3.16 -4.22
N TRP A 116 1.47 3.33 -4.65
CA TRP A 116 2.07 4.63 -4.87
C TRP A 116 1.76 5.15 -6.26
N SER A 117 1.40 6.43 -6.35
CA SER A 117 1.29 7.15 -7.61
C SER A 117 2.67 7.44 -8.23
N GLU A 118 2.67 7.99 -9.45
CA GLU A 118 3.80 8.81 -9.88
C GLU A 118 3.90 10.07 -9.03
N ARG A 119 5.11 10.63 -8.97
CA ARG A 119 5.29 11.95 -8.38
C ARG A 119 4.55 12.98 -9.24
N SER A 120 3.83 13.90 -8.62
CA SER A 120 3.29 15.07 -9.33
C SER A 120 4.42 15.91 -9.94
N GLY A 121 4.04 16.87 -10.78
CA GLY A 121 4.93 18.00 -11.09
C GLY A 121 5.14 18.90 -9.87
N VAL A 122 5.83 20.03 -10.11
CA VAL A 122 6.25 20.99 -9.07
C VAL A 122 5.37 22.25 -9.00
N ALA A 123 4.39 22.41 -9.89
CA ALA A 123 3.46 23.52 -9.80
C ALA A 123 2.51 23.31 -8.62
N GLY A 124 2.06 24.38 -7.97
CA GLY A 124 1.11 24.29 -6.85
C GLY A 124 -0.26 23.73 -7.22
N THR A 125 -0.58 23.67 -8.51
CA THR A 125 -1.81 23.05 -9.04
C THR A 125 -1.62 21.59 -9.43
N ASP A 126 -0.39 21.08 -9.39
CA ASP A 126 -0.11 19.71 -9.80
C ASP A 126 -0.65 18.72 -8.77
N VAL A 127 -1.18 17.63 -9.30
CA VAL A 127 -1.75 16.54 -8.51
C VAL A 127 -1.06 15.23 -8.79
N ALA A 128 -1.05 14.36 -7.80
CA ALA A 128 -0.67 12.97 -7.94
C ALA A 128 -1.91 12.09 -7.70
N ILE A 129 -2.07 11.03 -8.50
CA ILE A 129 -3.25 10.17 -8.47
C ILE A 129 -2.83 8.71 -8.28
N SER A 130 -3.44 8.05 -7.30
CA SER A 130 -3.29 6.60 -7.10
C SER A 130 -4.64 5.90 -7.13
N ARG A 131 -4.65 4.69 -7.71
CA ARG A 131 -5.85 3.86 -7.88
C ARG A 131 -5.57 2.42 -7.46
N CYS A 132 -6.58 1.77 -6.91
CA CYS A 132 -6.53 0.33 -6.65
C CYS A 132 -6.69 -0.48 -7.94
N ARG A 133 -6.18 -1.71 -7.95
CA ARG A 133 -6.39 -2.64 -9.08
C ARG A 133 -7.86 -3.10 -9.08
N ARG A 134 -8.37 -3.48 -10.25
CA ARG A 134 -9.72 -4.06 -10.36
C ARG A 134 -9.84 -5.30 -9.47
N GLY A 135 -10.83 -5.33 -8.58
CA GLY A 135 -11.03 -6.39 -7.59
C GLY A 135 -10.47 -6.07 -6.20
N GLU A 136 -9.87 -4.90 -6.02
CA GLU A 136 -9.51 -4.34 -4.72
C GLU A 136 -10.45 -3.18 -4.36
N GLU A 137 -10.64 -2.97 -3.07
CA GLU A 137 -11.36 -1.84 -2.49
C GLU A 137 -10.37 -0.86 -1.85
N MET A 138 -10.60 0.44 -2.05
CA MET A 138 -9.80 1.49 -1.39
C MET A 138 -10.30 1.68 0.04
N MET A 139 -9.48 1.32 1.02
CA MET A 139 -9.78 1.51 2.44
C MET A 139 -9.17 2.80 3.02
N GLY A 140 -8.31 3.47 2.28
CA GLY A 140 -7.68 4.72 2.71
C GLY A 140 -6.88 5.39 1.60
N CYS A 141 -6.56 6.66 1.82
CA CYS A 141 -5.76 7.49 0.94
C CYS A 141 -4.90 8.42 1.81
N SER A 142 -3.63 8.58 1.47
CA SER A 142 -2.74 9.54 2.10
C SER A 142 -1.87 10.23 1.05
N SER A 143 -1.30 11.38 1.40
CA SER A 143 -0.28 12.05 0.61
C SER A 143 1.10 11.97 1.26
N TYR A 144 2.15 12.03 0.43
CA TYR A 144 3.52 12.19 0.89
C TYR A 144 4.26 13.23 0.05
N ALA A 145 4.78 14.26 0.73
CA ALA A 145 5.63 15.29 0.15
C ALA A 145 7.03 15.17 0.75
N PRO A 146 8.09 14.86 -0.02
CA PRO A 146 9.43 14.67 0.55
C PRO A 146 10.02 15.94 1.18
N ASP A 147 9.53 17.12 0.81
CA ASP A 147 9.88 18.40 1.41
C ASP A 147 8.87 18.88 2.46
N GLY A 148 7.84 18.07 2.75
CA GLY A 148 6.76 18.42 3.67
C GLY A 148 5.79 19.47 3.14
N VAL A 149 5.88 19.86 1.86
CA VAL A 149 5.06 20.94 1.29
C VAL A 149 3.96 20.34 0.39
N GLY A 150 2.84 19.99 1.01
CA GLY A 150 1.61 19.57 0.34
C GLY A 150 0.39 20.23 0.99
N VAL A 151 -0.75 20.24 0.28
CA VAL A 151 -2.02 20.78 0.80
C VAL A 151 -3.04 19.69 1.15
N GLY A 152 -2.53 18.45 1.32
CA GLY A 152 -3.29 17.27 1.71
C GLY A 152 -3.79 16.43 0.53
N GLU A 153 -4.76 15.58 0.81
CA GLU A 153 -5.34 14.62 -0.13
C GLU A 153 -6.86 14.48 0.00
N THR A 154 -7.48 14.09 -1.10
CA THR A 154 -8.91 13.85 -1.19
C THR A 154 -9.17 12.52 -1.89
N ILE A 155 -10.43 12.08 -1.83
CA ILE A 155 -10.90 10.92 -2.57
C ILE A 155 -11.90 11.39 -3.62
N ALA A 156 -11.52 11.29 -4.90
CA ALA A 156 -12.47 11.47 -5.99
C ALA A 156 -13.28 10.18 -6.16
N THR A 157 -14.61 10.30 -6.05
CA THR A 157 -15.54 9.18 -6.19
C THR A 157 -16.12 9.17 -7.60
N HIS A 158 -16.01 8.01 -8.26
CA HIS A 158 -16.66 7.72 -9.53
C HIS A 158 -17.70 6.62 -9.33
N SER A 159 -18.51 6.32 -10.35
CA SER A 159 -19.58 5.32 -10.25
C SER A 159 -19.08 3.93 -9.88
N GLU A 160 -17.85 3.57 -10.26
CA GLU A 160 -17.31 2.20 -10.09
C GLU A 160 -15.94 2.15 -9.39
N TRP A 161 -15.28 3.28 -9.13
CA TRP A 161 -13.98 3.29 -8.46
C TRP A 161 -13.74 4.59 -7.69
N MET A 162 -12.75 4.53 -6.81
CA MET A 162 -12.23 5.68 -6.07
C MET A 162 -10.82 6.02 -6.55
N GLU A 163 -10.48 7.29 -6.55
CA GLU A 163 -9.12 7.77 -6.78
C GLU A 163 -8.60 8.50 -5.56
N CYS A 164 -7.39 8.16 -5.14
CA CYS A 164 -6.66 8.90 -4.12
C CYS A 164 -5.91 10.02 -4.81
N VAL A 165 -6.25 11.26 -4.49
CA VAL A 165 -5.70 12.45 -5.16
C VAL A 165 -4.96 13.31 -4.13
N ALA A 166 -3.66 13.47 -4.32
CA ALA A 166 -2.80 14.33 -3.49
C ALA A 166 -2.47 15.62 -4.25
N TYR A 167 -2.44 16.74 -3.52
CA TYR A 167 -2.23 18.07 -4.10
C TYR A 167 -0.89 18.66 -3.64
N ASN A 168 -0.11 19.14 -4.60
CA ASN A 168 1.14 19.83 -4.33
C ASN A 168 0.90 21.20 -3.68
N GLY A 169 1.83 21.68 -2.86
CA GLY A 169 1.80 23.05 -2.35
C GLY A 169 2.44 24.04 -3.33
N ALA A 170 2.19 25.35 -3.16
CA ALA A 170 2.66 26.37 -4.13
C ALA A 170 4.19 26.44 -4.25
N ARG A 171 4.90 26.00 -3.20
CA ARG A 171 6.37 25.90 -3.15
C ARG A 171 6.87 24.46 -3.04
N GLY A 172 5.99 23.48 -3.31
CA GLY A 172 6.31 22.07 -3.15
C GLY A 172 7.08 21.48 -4.33
N ARG A 173 7.93 20.50 -4.03
CA ARG A 173 8.75 19.74 -5.00
C ARG A 173 8.06 18.47 -5.47
N GLY A 174 6.72 18.52 -5.48
CA GLY A 174 5.85 17.45 -5.90
C GLY A 174 5.52 16.46 -4.78
N VAL A 175 4.34 15.88 -4.91
CA VAL A 175 3.72 14.97 -3.94
C VAL A 175 3.49 13.60 -4.55
N TYR A 176 3.24 12.61 -3.68
CA TYR A 176 2.73 11.30 -4.03
C TYR A 176 1.36 11.10 -3.39
N ALA A 177 0.46 10.45 -4.11
CA ALA A 177 -0.74 9.86 -3.55
C ALA A 177 -0.50 8.38 -3.25
N VAL A 178 -0.93 7.92 -2.08
CA VAL A 178 -0.76 6.54 -1.61
C VAL A 178 -2.13 5.98 -1.24
N ALA A 179 -2.66 5.12 -2.10
CA ALA A 179 -3.90 4.41 -1.84
C ALA A 179 -3.65 3.14 -1.02
N ARG A 180 -4.48 2.89 -0.01
CA ARG A 180 -4.49 1.62 0.72
C ARG A 180 -5.55 0.70 0.12
N CYS A 181 -5.09 -0.28 -0.64
CA CYS A 181 -5.94 -1.16 -1.45
C CYS A 181 -6.00 -2.54 -0.83
N CYS A 182 -7.22 -3.00 -0.56
CA CYS A 182 -7.46 -4.21 0.20
C CYS A 182 -8.45 -5.15 -0.50
N VAL A 183 -8.38 -6.43 -0.16
CA VAL A 183 -9.28 -7.46 -0.67
C VAL A 183 -9.68 -8.40 0.45
N THR A 184 -10.99 -8.65 0.56
CA THR A 184 -11.56 -9.76 1.32
C THR A 184 -12.96 -10.07 0.81
N GLY A 185 -13.53 -11.21 1.23
CA GLY A 185 -14.85 -11.65 0.76
C GLY A 185 -15.96 -10.65 1.10
N GLY A 186 -16.60 -10.09 0.08
CA GLY A 186 -17.73 -9.16 0.24
C GLY A 186 -17.38 -7.77 0.77
N LEU A 187 -16.09 -7.38 0.73
CA LEU A 187 -15.67 -6.02 1.07
C LEU A 187 -16.27 -5.02 0.09
N ARG A 188 -16.88 -3.97 0.62
CA ARG A 188 -17.37 -2.82 -0.15
C ARG A 188 -17.02 -1.55 0.60
N CYS A 189 -16.41 -0.60 -0.09
CA CYS A 189 -16.00 0.68 0.49
C CYS A 189 -16.60 1.85 -0.28
N GLN A 190 -16.91 2.92 0.44
CA GLN A 190 -17.36 4.19 -0.13
C GLN A 190 -16.72 5.35 0.62
N ALA A 191 -16.37 6.42 -0.08
CA ALA A 191 -15.91 7.66 0.53
C ALA A 191 -17.07 8.63 0.74
N ARG A 192 -17.06 9.34 1.86
CA ARG A 192 -18.06 10.34 2.24
C ARG A 192 -17.35 11.64 2.57
N ALA A 193 -17.61 12.67 1.78
CA ALA A 193 -17.12 14.02 2.06
C ALA A 193 -17.87 14.63 3.26
N SER A 194 -17.21 15.53 3.99
CA SER A 194 -17.88 16.43 4.92
C SER A 194 -18.90 17.30 4.17
N PRO A 195 -20.02 17.69 4.82
CA PRO A 195 -21.05 18.51 4.17
C PRO A 195 -20.53 19.89 3.78
N GLU A 196 -19.62 20.45 4.59
CA GLU A 196 -18.99 21.75 4.39
C GLU A 196 -17.53 21.68 4.90
N PRO A 197 -16.62 22.57 4.46
CA PRO A 197 -15.30 22.71 5.05
C PRO A 197 -15.39 23.08 6.54
N GLY A 198 -14.57 22.45 7.39
CA GLY A 198 -14.64 22.62 8.85
C GLY A 198 -15.63 21.72 9.57
N ARG A 199 -16.35 20.86 8.84
CA ARG A 199 -17.22 19.84 9.42
C ARG A 199 -16.60 18.45 9.32
N ASP A 200 -16.93 17.60 10.29
CA ASP A 200 -16.46 16.23 10.31
C ASP A 200 -17.11 15.41 9.19
N ALA A 201 -16.36 14.47 8.62
CA ALA A 201 -16.91 13.42 7.77
C ALA A 201 -17.17 12.16 8.60
N GLU A 202 -18.28 11.45 8.38
CA GLU A 202 -18.62 10.29 9.20
C GLU A 202 -19.31 9.14 8.45
N CYS A 203 -19.14 7.92 8.99
CA CYS A 203 -19.86 6.74 8.52
C CYS A 203 -21.22 6.65 9.22
N VAL A 204 -22.26 7.11 8.52
CA VAL A 204 -23.65 7.17 9.03
C VAL A 204 -24.24 5.79 9.31
N ASP A 205 -23.94 4.82 8.44
CA ASP A 205 -24.47 3.46 8.57
C ASP A 205 -23.74 2.70 9.70
N ARG A 206 -24.52 2.01 10.53
CA ARG A 206 -24.00 1.20 11.64
C ARG A 206 -23.15 0.04 11.16
N GLN A 207 -23.45 -0.52 9.99
CA GLN A 207 -22.73 -1.63 9.38
C GLN A 207 -21.41 -1.21 8.71
N HIS A 208 -21.23 0.08 8.48
CA HIS A 208 -19.99 0.61 7.93
C HIS A 208 -19.01 0.95 9.05
N HIS A 209 -17.78 0.52 8.85
CA HIS A 209 -16.63 0.82 9.69
C HIS A 209 -15.81 1.93 9.04
N LEU A 210 -15.35 2.88 9.84
CA LEU A 210 -14.39 3.88 9.40
C LEU A 210 -13.02 3.22 9.24
N THR A 211 -12.42 3.32 8.05
CA THR A 211 -11.14 2.67 7.73
C THR A 211 -10.03 3.64 7.37
N GLY A 212 -10.40 4.86 6.96
CA GLY A 212 -9.46 5.90 6.58
C GLY A 212 -10.11 7.27 6.60
N CYS A 213 -9.28 8.28 6.79
CA CYS A 213 -9.66 9.68 6.74
C CYS A 213 -8.71 10.41 5.79
N THR A 214 -9.23 11.36 5.05
CA THR A 214 -8.39 12.31 4.31
C THR A 214 -8.74 13.74 4.68
N SER A 215 -7.82 14.64 4.37
CA SER A 215 -8.03 16.06 4.56
C SER A 215 -7.39 16.87 3.44
N TRP A 216 -8.12 17.86 2.95
CA TRP A 216 -7.63 18.75 1.91
C TRP A 216 -8.14 20.18 2.13
N SER A 217 -7.30 21.17 1.88
CA SER A 217 -7.68 22.58 1.90
C SER A 217 -7.15 23.35 0.69
N PRO A 218 -7.95 24.27 0.12
CA PRO A 218 -7.51 25.13 -0.98
C PRO A 218 -6.55 26.25 -0.54
N ALA A 219 -6.56 26.61 0.74
CA ALA A 219 -5.57 27.49 1.33
C ALA A 219 -4.40 26.65 1.89
N GLU A 220 -3.17 27.17 1.86
CA GLU A 220 -1.98 26.62 2.55
C GLU A 220 -2.14 26.70 4.08
N VAL A 221 -3.28 26.27 4.61
CA VAL A 221 -3.46 26.06 6.03
C VAL A 221 -2.61 24.86 6.36
N SER A 222 -1.47 25.11 7.01
CA SER A 222 -0.65 24.09 7.67
C SER A 222 -1.57 23.29 8.57
N SER A 223 -2.04 22.16 8.06
CA SER A 223 -2.82 21.24 8.84
C SER A 223 -2.30 19.88 8.52
N ASN A 224 -1.39 19.43 9.38
CA ASN A 224 -1.49 18.09 9.96
C ASN A 224 -2.93 17.93 10.46
N SER A 225 -3.89 17.71 9.54
CA SER A 225 -5.25 17.32 9.87
C SER A 225 -5.19 15.85 10.18
N ARG A 226 -4.48 15.55 11.26
CA ARG A 226 -4.63 14.28 11.93
C ARG A 226 -6.07 14.25 12.39
N PRO A 227 -6.83 13.21 12.03
CA PRO A 227 -8.15 13.03 12.59
C PRO A 227 -8.01 13.03 14.11
N HIS A 228 -8.49 14.08 14.80
CA HIS A 228 -8.82 13.94 16.21
C HIS A 228 -10.04 13.02 16.25
N LEU A 229 -9.81 11.73 16.49
CA LEU A 229 -10.83 10.69 16.34
C LEU A 229 -11.80 10.72 17.53
N GLY A 230 -12.65 11.75 17.60
CA GLY A 230 -13.78 11.81 18.50
C GLY A 230 -14.78 10.69 18.16
N ASP A 231 -15.02 9.80 19.12
CA ASP A 231 -15.97 8.67 19.07
C ASP A 231 -16.05 7.91 17.72
N ARG A 232 -15.10 6.97 17.53
CA ARG A 232 -15.12 5.73 16.69
C ARG A 232 -15.58 5.78 15.21
N LYS A 233 -16.15 6.86 14.67
CA LYS A 233 -16.77 6.89 13.32
C LYS A 233 -16.62 8.21 12.56
N ARG A 234 -15.79 9.14 13.05
CA ARG A 234 -15.68 10.50 12.49
C ARG A 234 -14.23 10.85 12.14
N CYS A 235 -14.08 11.55 11.02
CA CYS A 235 -12.86 12.22 10.62
C CYS A 235 -13.00 13.71 10.95
N ALA A 236 -12.31 14.16 12.00
CA ALA A 236 -12.40 15.55 12.43
C ALA A 236 -11.76 16.49 11.41
N ALA A 237 -12.43 17.60 11.12
CA ALA A 237 -11.92 18.64 10.22
C ALA A 237 -11.69 19.95 10.97
N LYS A 238 -10.65 20.69 10.59
CA LYS A 238 -10.45 22.08 11.02
C LYS A 238 -11.17 23.03 10.06
N ASP A 239 -11.49 24.24 10.53
CA ASP A 239 -12.13 25.28 9.74
C ASP A 239 -11.42 25.48 8.37
N GLY A 240 -12.19 25.47 7.29
CA GLY A 240 -11.68 25.62 5.92
C GLY A 240 -11.08 24.35 5.30
N VAL A 241 -11.02 23.24 6.03
CA VAL A 241 -10.55 21.94 5.54
C VAL A 241 -11.74 21.05 5.17
N THR A 242 -11.72 20.45 4.00
CA THR A 242 -12.66 19.40 3.61
C THR A 242 -12.10 18.06 4.06
N SER A 243 -12.89 17.27 4.80
CA SER A 243 -12.50 15.91 5.20
C SER A 243 -13.29 14.86 4.42
N HIS A 244 -12.69 13.71 4.17
CA HIS A 244 -13.39 12.52 3.68
C HIS A 244 -13.24 11.36 4.67
N ALA A 245 -14.32 10.64 4.89
CA ALA A 245 -14.34 9.37 5.62
C ALA A 245 -14.47 8.20 4.63
N VAL A 246 -13.56 7.22 4.71
CA VAL A 246 -13.70 5.95 3.99
C VAL A 246 -14.44 4.97 4.88
N CYS A 247 -15.61 4.56 4.40
CA CYS A 247 -16.55 3.72 5.10
C CYS A 247 -16.63 2.38 4.40
N CYS A 248 -16.20 1.31 5.06
CA CYS A 248 -16.18 -0.04 4.51
C CYS A 248 -17.06 -0.99 5.30
N GLN A 249 -17.64 -1.96 4.60
CA GLN A 249 -18.40 -3.05 5.19
C GLN A 249 -17.91 -4.38 4.61
N ALA A 250 -17.76 -5.39 5.46
CA ALA A 250 -17.69 -6.80 5.06
C ALA A 250 -18.29 -7.65 6.19
N PRO A 251 -18.76 -8.89 5.91
CA PRO A 251 -19.46 -9.73 6.90
C PRO A 251 -18.71 -10.01 8.21
N SER A 252 -17.38 -9.86 8.22
CA SER A 252 -16.53 -10.14 9.38
C SER A 252 -15.42 -9.11 9.57
N LEU A 253 -15.62 -7.88 9.09
CA LEU A 253 -14.65 -6.80 9.25
C LEU A 253 -14.78 -6.20 10.65
N GLU A 254 -13.68 -6.15 11.40
CA GLU A 254 -13.58 -5.34 12.60
C GLU A 254 -12.43 -4.33 12.46
N CYS A 255 -12.70 -3.08 12.83
CA CYS A 255 -11.68 -2.04 12.82
C CYS A 255 -11.51 -1.52 14.24
N ARG A 256 -10.24 -1.46 14.69
CA ARG A 256 -9.87 -0.85 15.96
C ARG A 256 -8.84 0.24 15.69
N LEU A 257 -9.02 1.35 16.40
CA LEU A 257 -8.01 2.41 16.42
C LEU A 257 -6.85 1.96 17.29
N LEU A 258 -5.62 2.19 16.81
CA LEU A 258 -4.41 2.06 17.61
C LEU A 258 -3.72 3.42 17.60
N GLU A 259 -3.81 4.15 18.70
CA GLU A 259 -3.04 5.37 18.91
C GLU A 259 -1.74 4.97 19.60
N ASN A 260 -0.58 5.25 18.97
CA ASN A 260 0.71 5.09 19.64
C ASN A 260 1.32 6.48 19.87
N ILE A 261 1.31 6.91 21.13
CA ILE A 261 1.69 8.28 21.54
C ILE A 261 3.22 8.51 21.42
N SER A 262 4.01 7.46 21.19
CA SER A 262 5.46 7.58 20.95
C SER A 262 5.79 7.54 19.46
N ALA A 263 6.17 8.71 18.92
CA ALA A 263 6.53 9.00 17.54
C ALA A 263 5.34 9.05 16.56
N ASP A 264 4.68 10.21 16.50
CA ASP A 264 4.02 10.82 15.33
C ASP A 264 3.36 9.91 14.26
N GLU A 265 2.79 8.77 14.64
CA GLU A 265 2.26 7.71 13.76
C GLU A 265 0.86 7.29 14.22
N ASP A 266 -0.13 7.99 13.71
CA ASP A 266 -1.54 7.65 13.92
C ASP A 266 -2.02 6.74 12.77
N GLY A 267 -2.42 5.50 13.08
CA GLY A 267 -2.85 4.53 12.09
C GLY A 267 -4.12 3.76 12.50
N CYS A 268 -5.08 3.63 11.60
CA CYS A 268 -6.21 2.71 11.77
C CYS A 268 -5.81 1.29 11.35
N ARG A 269 -5.98 0.31 12.24
CA ARG A 269 -5.76 -1.10 11.91
C ARG A 269 -7.08 -1.87 11.89
N CYS A 270 -7.46 -2.32 10.71
CA CYS A 270 -8.56 -3.25 10.54
C CYS A 270 -8.02 -4.69 10.48
N LEU A 271 -8.63 -5.59 11.25
CA LEU A 271 -8.29 -7.01 11.32
C LEU A 271 -9.59 -7.83 11.32
N ARG A 272 -9.50 -9.10 10.92
CA ARG A 272 -10.58 -10.06 11.20
C ARG A 272 -10.30 -10.78 12.53
N LEU A 273 -11.35 -11.02 13.33
CA LEU A 273 -11.30 -11.87 14.53
C LEU A 273 -11.06 -13.34 14.13
N SER A 274 -9.82 -13.71 13.81
CA SER A 274 -9.35 -15.11 13.88
C SER A 274 -7.85 -15.30 13.60
N SER A 275 -7.06 -14.24 13.35
CA SER A 275 -5.65 -14.42 12.96
C SER A 275 -4.76 -13.29 13.47
N ALA A 276 -3.54 -13.65 13.86
CA ALA A 276 -2.61 -12.87 14.67
C ALA A 276 -2.24 -11.48 14.12
N VAL A 277 -1.91 -10.62 15.07
CA VAL A 277 -1.58 -9.19 14.93
C VAL A 277 -0.34 -9.01 14.04
N MET A 278 -0.50 -8.38 12.87
CA MET A 278 0.64 -7.91 12.08
C MET A 278 0.87 -6.43 12.36
N SER A 279 1.93 -6.14 13.09
CA SER A 279 2.44 -4.79 13.34
C SER A 279 3.04 -4.17 12.08
N LEU A 280 2.46 -3.06 11.64
CA LEU A 280 3.10 -2.11 10.74
C LEU A 280 3.22 -0.80 11.55
N THR A 281 4.44 -0.53 11.99
CA THR A 281 4.96 0.76 12.49
C THR A 281 6.04 1.20 11.50
N PRO A 282 6.46 2.47 11.50
CA PRO A 282 7.34 2.99 10.47
C PRO A 282 8.77 2.62 10.82
N GLU A 283 9.64 2.49 9.83
CA GLU A 283 11.08 2.47 10.09
C GLU A 283 11.76 3.50 9.19
N TYR A 284 11.69 4.76 9.63
CA TYR A 284 12.78 5.70 9.44
C TYR A 284 13.46 5.90 10.79
N THR A 285 14.52 5.16 11.08
CA THR A 285 15.76 5.68 11.71
C THR A 285 16.82 4.57 11.82
N SER A 286 18.00 4.89 11.28
CA SER A 286 19.34 4.55 11.77
C SER A 286 19.77 3.08 11.96
N THR A 287 20.66 2.65 11.04
CA THR A 287 21.95 1.97 11.31
C THR A 287 21.93 0.64 12.08
N SER A 288 22.14 -0.47 11.37
CA SER A 288 23.12 -1.51 11.74
C SER A 288 23.47 -2.39 10.54
N ILE A 289 24.78 -2.55 10.35
CA ILE A 289 25.44 -3.39 9.35
C ILE A 289 25.17 -4.87 9.67
N ILE A 290 24.67 -5.64 8.71
CA ILE A 290 24.97 -7.08 8.61
C ILE A 290 25.23 -7.40 7.14
N HIS A 291 26.46 -7.83 6.86
CA HIS A 291 26.88 -8.44 5.61
C HIS A 291 26.14 -9.77 5.41
N VAL A 292 25.51 -9.93 4.25
CA VAL A 292 25.51 -11.20 3.49
C VAL A 292 25.73 -10.84 2.02
#